data_AF-A0AAD7UBH4-F1
#
_entry.id   AF-A0AAD7UBH4-F1
#
_cell.length_a   1.000
_cell.length_b   1.000
_cell.length_c   1.000
_cell.angle_alpha   90.00
_cell.angle_beta   90.00
_cell.angle_gamma   90.00
#
_symmetry.space_group_name_H-M   'P 1'
#
loop_
_entity.id
_entity.type
_entity.pdbx_description
1 polymer ?
#
loop_
_entity_poly.entity_id
_entity_poly.type
_entity_poly.pdbx_seq_one_letter_code
_entity_poly.pdbx_strand_id
1 'polypeptide(L)'
;MSSSSASASSPRRRNVVVGEEEVVSMEWLRLTKLVYHDALGKRRTWEAADRTITRGCRRRRVGIVALLKSGGCETHLVVVKQYRPPLDRFTLELPTGLVAEGETPSEAATRGLRDATGYAGVAPPQAASPILGIDPGISTSSMQLVFVDVYEKASNDDRAEVLPIGTLAAELRNLERHVAVDATLFALATGLELGKTLATTRTTRKHKWRARARRTCALLADVATSRHVSLSVWFLVLMCASNVIEEYLYTKLPGFDFYWTLAGLELGVFASASLYEAARNETHVLRHPAAPVYLYALTGGSMAFSQSLGKVANKYVNFAVSTIFKCAKVVPTMLLGVVCLGRAYGAEEVGSALSMSASATFFALGAADVDVSFNARGVAYNTFYLLFQSFQVCLQDHALRDHQASVSESMLYANFFGFVVVLAVVLATGELFAAVAYFARRGLAATALVFVRTALFYLAVRSYSTIIKESGGVSAVLVGITRKIVTVLLSMLFYPKPYSHNYVYGGLFLLVSFACELKTGLKKAAAKARRQDKLSGDDLKNLADADPDAPLHHHQPGGGGGGGGGGGGEPGTYLTTLECAENGSPIQLSPRIAAAR
;
A
#
# COMPACT_ATOMS: atom_id res chain seq x y z
N MET A 1 23.57 -1.15 -41.71
CA MET A 1 24.19 0.13 -42.07
C MET A 1 23.16 0.93 -42.86
N SER A 2 22.47 1.85 -42.20
CA SER A 2 21.47 2.73 -42.81
C SER A 2 21.93 4.17 -42.60
N SER A 3 22.48 4.75 -43.66
CA SER A 3 22.98 6.13 -43.74
C SER A 3 21.81 7.11 -43.77
N SER A 4 21.67 7.95 -42.74
CA SER A 4 20.82 9.14 -42.80
C SER A 4 21.66 10.32 -43.33
N SER A 5 21.23 10.85 -44.48
CA SER A 5 21.77 12.06 -45.09
C SER A 5 21.39 13.30 -44.27
N ALA A 6 22.37 13.92 -43.60
CA ALA A 6 22.19 15.22 -42.98
C ALA A 6 22.18 16.31 -44.06
N SER A 7 21.09 17.08 -44.13
CA SER A 7 20.95 18.24 -45.01
C SER A 7 21.93 19.35 -44.62
N ALA A 8 22.78 19.79 -45.55
CA ALA A 8 23.65 20.95 -45.36
C ALA A 8 22.82 22.24 -45.23
N SER A 9 22.91 22.91 -44.07
CA SER A 9 22.29 24.22 -43.85
C SER A 9 23.21 25.34 -44.37
N SER A 10 22.64 26.33 -45.08
CA SER A 10 23.40 27.46 -45.63
C SER A 10 24.07 28.30 -44.51
N PRO A 11 25.23 28.95 -44.76
CA PRO A 11 25.91 29.74 -43.75
C PRO A 11 25.05 30.94 -43.33
N ARG A 12 24.61 30.95 -42.05
CA ARG A 12 23.91 32.11 -41.46
C ARG A 12 24.81 33.34 -41.52
N ARG A 13 24.37 34.40 -42.20
CA ARG A 13 25.04 35.71 -42.22
C ARG A 13 25.05 36.29 -40.80
N ARG A 14 26.20 36.79 -40.34
CA ARG A 14 26.39 37.34 -38.97
C ARG A 14 26.00 38.82 -38.93
N ASN A 15 25.47 39.27 -37.78
CA ASN A 15 25.31 40.70 -37.50
C ASN A 15 26.70 41.35 -37.43
N VAL A 16 26.96 42.39 -38.22
CA VAL A 16 28.27 43.06 -38.24
C VAL A 16 28.07 44.57 -38.24
N VAL A 17 28.70 45.25 -37.28
CA VAL A 17 28.81 46.71 -37.27
C VAL A 17 29.77 47.12 -38.39
N VAL A 18 29.30 47.98 -39.28
CA VAL A 18 30.02 48.45 -40.48
C VAL A 18 30.35 49.93 -40.45
N GLY A 19 29.81 50.68 -39.50
CA GLY A 19 30.16 52.07 -39.28
C GLY A 19 29.79 52.54 -37.87
N GLU A 20 30.54 53.52 -37.37
CA GLU A 20 30.28 54.24 -36.12
C GLU A 20 30.40 55.73 -36.46
N GLU A 21 29.35 56.48 -36.19
CA GLU A 21 29.30 57.93 -36.32
C GLU A 21 29.19 58.53 -34.92
N GLU A 22 30.15 59.36 -34.52
CA GLU A 22 30.07 60.07 -33.24
C GLU A 22 29.14 61.28 -33.39
N VAL A 23 28.06 61.30 -32.60
CA VAL A 23 27.03 62.35 -32.67
C VAL A 23 27.41 63.51 -31.76
N VAL A 24 27.81 63.21 -30.52
CA VAL A 24 28.29 64.21 -29.56
C VAL A 24 29.24 63.55 -28.57
N SER A 25 30.27 64.28 -28.13
CA SER A 25 31.27 63.82 -27.18
C SER A 25 31.48 64.87 -26.11
N MET A 26 31.40 64.46 -24.85
CA MET A 26 31.65 65.28 -23.67
C MET A 26 32.92 64.77 -22.96
N GLU A 27 33.25 65.31 -21.78
CA GLU A 27 34.43 64.88 -21.02
C GLU A 27 34.39 63.39 -20.64
N TRP A 28 33.24 62.88 -20.19
CA TRP A 28 33.11 61.52 -19.61
C TRP A 28 32.18 60.58 -20.39
N LEU A 29 31.38 61.09 -21.33
CA LEU A 29 30.36 60.36 -22.06
C LEU A 29 30.34 60.81 -23.53
N ARG A 30 30.13 59.87 -24.45
CA ARG A 30 29.90 60.13 -25.87
C ARG A 30 28.65 59.40 -26.34
N LEU A 31 27.93 60.00 -27.27
CA LEU A 31 26.81 59.41 -27.97
C LEU A 31 27.24 59.08 -29.39
N THR A 32 26.97 57.85 -29.79
CA THR A 32 27.38 57.27 -31.08
C THR A 32 26.18 56.66 -31.78
N LYS A 33 26.18 56.75 -33.10
CA LYS A 33 25.23 56.10 -33.99
C LYS A 33 25.97 54.99 -34.74
N LEU A 34 25.65 53.76 -34.39
CA LEU A 34 26.20 52.56 -35.02
C LEU A 34 25.37 52.22 -36.26
N VAL A 35 26.05 51.82 -37.32
CA VAL A 35 25.46 51.27 -38.53
C VAL A 35 25.88 49.80 -38.61
N TYR A 36 24.92 48.88 -38.67
CA TYR A 36 25.20 47.45 -38.76
C TYR A 36 24.32 46.76 -39.81
N HIS A 37 24.80 45.65 -40.36
CA HIS A 37 23.95 44.73 -41.12
C HIS A 37 23.37 43.69 -40.17
N ASP A 38 22.05 43.50 -40.21
CA ASP A 38 21.39 42.43 -39.49
C ASP A 38 21.61 41.06 -40.16
N ALA A 39 21.10 39.99 -39.55
CA ALA A 39 21.25 38.62 -40.05
C ALA A 39 20.59 38.40 -41.42
N LEU A 40 19.70 39.31 -41.85
CA LEU A 40 19.06 39.32 -43.16
C LEU A 40 19.82 40.19 -44.18
N GLY A 41 20.95 40.79 -43.77
CA GLY A 41 21.75 41.70 -44.57
C GLY A 41 21.19 43.12 -44.64
N LYS A 42 20.09 43.43 -43.94
CA LYS A 42 19.49 44.77 -43.95
C LYS A 42 20.34 45.71 -43.10
N ARG A 43 20.69 46.86 -43.68
CA ARG A 43 21.41 47.93 -42.98
C ARG A 43 20.46 48.58 -41.95
N ARG A 44 20.91 48.68 -40.70
CA ARG A 44 20.19 49.27 -39.57
C ARG A 44 21.09 50.25 -38.84
N THR A 45 20.44 51.17 -38.13
CA THR A 45 21.09 52.12 -37.23
C THR A 45 20.75 51.77 -35.79
N TRP A 46 21.69 51.99 -34.87
CA TRP A 46 21.53 51.79 -33.44
C TRP A 46 22.19 52.95 -32.68
N GLU A 47 21.53 53.48 -31.66
CA GLU A 47 22.07 54.56 -30.83
C GLU A 47 22.74 53.96 -29.60
N ALA A 48 23.96 54.39 -29.30
CA ALA A 48 24.75 53.89 -28.18
C ALA A 48 25.45 55.01 -27.43
N ALA A 49 25.49 54.93 -26.10
CA ALA A 49 26.17 55.86 -25.22
C ALA A 49 27.32 55.16 -24.49
N ASP A 50 28.52 55.70 -24.59
CA ASP A 50 29.74 55.08 -24.06
C ASP A 50 30.65 56.06 -23.35
N ARG A 51 31.58 55.54 -22.54
CA ARG A 51 32.60 56.37 -21.91
C ARG A 51 33.65 56.80 -22.92
N THR A 52 34.04 58.07 -22.87
CA THR A 52 35.10 58.66 -23.72
C THR A 52 36.45 57.97 -23.51
N ILE A 53 36.72 57.58 -22.27
CA ILE A 53 38.00 57.00 -21.86
C ILE A 53 38.16 55.57 -22.39
N THR A 54 37.08 54.82 -22.66
CA THR A 54 37.12 53.40 -23.07
C THR A 54 37.37 53.15 -24.57
N ARG A 55 37.86 54.15 -25.31
CA ARG A 55 38.18 54.02 -26.74
C ARG A 55 39.17 52.88 -26.99
N GLY A 56 38.75 51.82 -27.68
CA GLY A 56 39.58 50.66 -28.06
C GLY A 56 40.01 49.73 -26.92
N CYS A 57 39.96 50.18 -25.66
CA CYS A 57 40.33 49.39 -24.49
C CYS A 57 39.09 48.96 -23.71
N ARG A 58 38.85 47.64 -23.67
CA ARG A 58 37.96 47.00 -22.69
C ARG A 58 38.58 47.16 -21.30
N ARG A 59 38.54 48.35 -20.69
CA ARG A 59 38.94 48.54 -19.29
C ARG A 59 37.97 47.77 -18.41
N ARG A 60 38.45 46.66 -17.86
CA ARG A 60 37.62 45.63 -17.22
C ARG A 60 37.30 46.10 -15.81
N ARG A 61 36.11 46.68 -15.61
CA ARG A 61 35.61 46.96 -14.25
C ARG A 61 35.42 45.65 -13.51
N VAL A 62 35.59 45.64 -12.20
CA VAL A 62 35.19 44.52 -11.34
C VAL A 62 34.02 44.91 -10.47
N GLY A 63 33.02 44.04 -10.38
CA GLY A 63 31.98 44.09 -9.36
C GLY A 63 32.30 43.06 -8.29
N ILE A 64 32.08 43.44 -7.04
CA ILE A 64 32.64 42.72 -5.90
C ILE A 64 31.49 42.09 -5.12
N VAL A 65 31.49 40.77 -5.01
CA VAL A 65 30.58 40.03 -4.14
C VAL A 65 31.31 39.77 -2.82
N ALA A 66 31.18 40.72 -1.90
CA ALA A 66 31.93 40.76 -0.64
C ALA A 66 31.20 39.97 0.47
N LEU A 67 31.72 38.78 0.79
CA LEU A 67 31.13 37.86 1.75
C LEU A 67 31.78 38.02 3.13
N LEU A 68 31.02 38.53 4.10
CA LEU A 68 31.45 38.68 5.48
C LEU A 68 30.88 37.57 6.35
N LYS A 69 31.73 36.81 7.05
CA LYS A 69 31.29 35.80 8.02
C LYS A 69 31.32 36.39 9.42
N SER A 70 30.16 36.58 10.04
CA SER A 70 30.06 36.99 11.45
C SER A 70 30.13 35.77 12.36
N GLY A 71 30.59 35.94 13.61
CA GLY A 71 30.98 34.91 14.59
C GLY A 71 29.92 33.88 15.04
N GLY A 72 28.89 33.64 14.25
CA GLY A 72 27.81 32.65 14.48
C GLY A 72 27.41 31.85 13.22
N CYS A 73 28.31 31.67 12.24
CA CYS A 73 28.07 31.00 10.95
C CYS A 73 27.15 31.73 9.95
N GLU A 74 26.69 32.94 10.27
CA GLU A 74 25.83 33.72 9.37
C GLU A 74 26.67 34.55 8.37
N THR A 75 26.41 34.35 7.08
CA THR A 75 27.11 35.04 5.99
C THR A 75 26.33 36.27 5.57
N HIS A 76 27.02 37.41 5.54
CA HIS A 76 26.50 38.70 5.15
C HIS A 76 27.16 39.17 3.85
N LEU A 77 26.47 40.04 3.12
CA LEU A 77 26.94 40.70 1.91
C LEU A 77 27.22 42.16 2.24
N VAL A 78 28.43 42.64 1.93
CA VAL A 78 28.77 44.06 2.02
C VAL A 78 28.39 44.74 0.71
N VAL A 79 27.57 45.77 0.80
CA VAL A 79 27.10 46.59 -0.34
C VAL A 79 27.44 48.06 -0.10
N VAL A 80 27.39 48.88 -1.15
CA VAL A 80 27.59 50.33 -1.05
C VAL A 80 26.31 51.08 -1.34
N LYS A 81 26.09 52.16 -0.58
CA LYS A 81 25.04 53.15 -0.84
C LYS A 81 25.65 54.41 -1.43
N GLN A 82 25.26 54.73 -2.67
CA GLN A 82 25.78 55.90 -3.36
C GLN A 82 24.69 56.69 -4.06
N TYR A 83 24.80 58.02 -4.05
CA TYR A 83 23.89 58.88 -4.77
C TYR A 83 24.20 58.84 -6.28
N ARG A 84 23.20 58.53 -7.09
CA ARG A 84 23.29 58.46 -8.55
C ARG A 84 22.54 59.65 -9.16
N PRO A 85 23.25 60.70 -9.63
CA PRO A 85 22.60 61.87 -10.22
C PRO A 85 21.61 61.57 -11.35
N PRO A 86 21.84 60.57 -12.25
CA PRO A 86 20.85 60.22 -13.28
C PRO A 86 19.52 59.70 -12.75
N LEU A 87 19.49 59.17 -11.52
CA LEU A 87 18.28 58.69 -10.86
C LEU A 87 17.76 59.66 -9.81
N ASP A 88 18.51 60.73 -9.52
CA ASP A 88 18.27 61.69 -8.43
C ASP A 88 18.02 61.02 -7.07
N ARG A 89 18.65 59.87 -6.83
CA ARG A 89 18.39 59.03 -5.65
C ARG A 89 19.64 58.28 -5.21
N PHE A 90 19.67 57.89 -3.94
CA PHE A 90 20.61 56.89 -3.46
C PHE A 90 20.27 55.53 -4.08
N THR A 91 21.32 54.76 -4.41
CA THR A 91 21.23 53.41 -4.94
C THR A 91 22.10 52.47 -4.09
N LEU A 92 21.56 51.30 -3.75
CA LEU A 92 22.30 50.18 -3.18
C LEU A 92 22.89 49.32 -4.30
N GLU A 93 24.21 49.14 -4.26
CA GLU A 93 24.94 48.48 -5.34
C GLU A 93 26.04 47.57 -4.78
N LEU A 94 26.50 46.62 -5.61
CA LEU A 94 27.73 45.92 -5.30
C LEU A 94 28.93 46.89 -5.36
N PRO A 95 29.92 46.79 -4.45
CA PRO A 95 31.14 47.57 -4.56
C PRO A 95 31.83 47.31 -5.90
N THR A 96 32.48 48.33 -6.47
CA THR A 96 33.14 48.20 -7.77
C THR A 96 34.55 48.76 -7.76
N GLY A 97 35.43 48.16 -8.56
CA GLY A 97 36.81 48.64 -8.79
C GLY A 97 37.13 48.76 -10.29
N LEU A 98 38.04 49.67 -10.64
CA LEU A 98 38.64 49.70 -11.97
C LEU A 98 39.93 48.90 -11.96
N VAL A 99 40.12 48.00 -12.93
CA VAL A 99 41.38 47.26 -13.11
C VAL A 99 42.40 48.15 -13.79
N ALA A 100 43.52 48.40 -13.10
CA ALA A 100 44.67 49.13 -13.63
C ALA A 100 45.51 48.29 -14.60
N GLU A 101 46.42 48.93 -15.33
CA GLU A 101 47.32 48.22 -16.24
C GLU A 101 48.27 47.29 -15.46
N GLY A 102 48.36 46.03 -15.88
CA GLY A 102 49.15 45.00 -15.18
C GLY A 102 48.49 44.42 -13.92
N GLU A 103 47.37 44.98 -13.45
CA GLU A 103 46.64 44.52 -12.26
C GLU A 103 45.68 43.37 -12.64
N THR A 104 45.60 42.34 -11.79
CA THR A 104 44.62 41.27 -11.98
C THR A 104 43.22 41.70 -11.51
N PRO A 105 42.12 41.12 -12.04
CA PRO A 105 40.77 41.39 -11.54
C PRO A 105 40.60 41.11 -10.04
N SER A 106 41.29 40.11 -9.49
CA SER A 106 41.25 39.77 -8.06
C SER A 106 41.91 40.86 -7.20
N GLU A 107 43.07 41.38 -7.61
CA GLU A 107 43.76 42.48 -6.93
C GLU A 107 42.93 43.77 -6.97
N ALA A 108 42.38 44.10 -8.15
CA ALA A 108 41.49 45.24 -8.31
C ALA A 108 40.21 45.14 -7.47
N ALA A 109 39.70 43.92 -7.25
CA ALA A 109 38.53 43.67 -6.42
C ALA A 109 38.84 43.90 -4.93
N THR A 110 39.97 43.39 -4.43
CA THR A 110 40.40 43.63 -3.04
C THR A 110 40.67 45.11 -2.79
N ARG A 111 41.36 45.81 -3.71
CA ARG A 111 41.61 47.26 -3.61
C ARG A 111 40.31 48.07 -3.70
N GLY A 112 39.49 47.79 -4.71
CA GLY A 112 38.21 48.48 -4.91
C GLY A 112 37.23 48.29 -3.76
N LEU A 113 37.23 47.12 -3.11
CA LEU A 113 36.42 46.88 -1.92
C LEU A 113 36.83 47.83 -0.78
N ARG A 114 38.13 47.93 -0.51
CA ARG A 114 38.67 48.80 0.54
C ARG A 114 38.35 50.26 0.27
N ASP A 115 38.54 50.72 -0.96
CA ASP A 115 38.31 52.11 -1.35
C ASP A 115 36.82 52.51 -1.29
N ALA A 116 35.91 51.57 -1.60
CA ALA A 116 34.48 51.83 -1.68
C ALA A 116 33.73 51.61 -0.36
N THR A 117 34.21 50.73 0.51
CA THR A 117 33.47 50.29 1.72
C THR A 117 34.28 50.38 3.01
N GLY A 118 35.59 50.56 2.92
CA GLY A 118 36.48 50.44 4.07
C GLY A 118 36.73 49.02 4.58
N TYR A 119 36.17 47.98 3.97
CA TYR A 119 36.42 46.58 4.34
C TYR A 119 37.63 45.98 3.64
N ALA A 120 38.35 45.10 4.33
CA ALA A 120 39.46 44.33 3.77
C ALA A 120 39.08 42.85 3.62
N GLY A 121 39.52 42.26 2.50
CA GLY A 121 39.15 40.90 2.11
C GLY A 121 40.10 40.29 1.10
N VAL A 122 40.08 38.96 0.99
CA VAL A 122 40.90 38.20 0.04
C VAL A 122 40.03 37.64 -1.08
N ALA A 123 40.40 37.96 -2.31
CA ALA A 123 39.85 37.31 -3.51
C ALA A 123 40.73 36.09 -3.87
N PRO A 124 40.14 34.93 -4.21
CA PRO A 124 40.95 33.80 -4.69
C PRO A 124 41.64 34.17 -6.02
N PRO A 125 42.86 33.65 -6.26
CA PRO A 125 43.57 33.89 -7.52
C PRO A 125 42.76 33.34 -8.70
N GLN A 126 42.56 34.15 -9.73
CA GLN A 126 41.83 33.79 -10.96
C GLN A 126 40.32 33.50 -10.80
N ALA A 127 39.68 34.03 -9.75
CA ALA A 127 38.25 33.80 -9.47
C ALA A 127 37.27 34.76 -10.21
N ALA A 128 37.71 35.40 -11.29
CA ALA A 128 36.88 36.36 -12.01
C ALA A 128 35.91 35.66 -12.97
N SER A 129 34.67 36.15 -13.03
CA SER A 129 33.70 35.71 -14.03
C SER A 129 34.18 36.04 -15.45
N PRO A 130 33.57 35.47 -16.50
CA PRO A 130 33.65 36.02 -17.85
C PRO A 130 33.26 37.51 -17.88
N ILE A 131 33.63 38.21 -18.96
CA ILE A 131 33.25 39.62 -19.15
C ILE A 131 31.73 39.69 -19.37
N LEU A 132 31.04 40.45 -18.51
CA LEU A 132 29.61 40.68 -18.52
C LEU A 132 29.31 42.09 -19.04
N GLY A 133 28.36 42.23 -19.97
CA GLY A 133 27.83 43.53 -20.36
C GLY A 133 26.86 44.04 -19.29
N ILE A 134 26.99 45.30 -18.88
CA ILE A 134 26.13 45.89 -17.84
C ILE A 134 24.80 46.31 -18.47
N ASP A 135 24.87 47.06 -19.57
CA ASP A 135 23.70 47.46 -20.36
C ASP A 135 24.01 47.29 -21.86
N PRO A 136 24.00 46.04 -22.35
CA PRO A 136 24.40 45.73 -23.73
C PRO A 136 23.44 46.29 -24.79
N GLY A 137 22.29 46.84 -24.38
CA GLY A 137 21.32 47.47 -25.27
C GLY A 137 21.72 48.89 -25.68
N ILE A 138 22.54 49.58 -24.88
CA ILE A 138 22.90 50.99 -25.14
C ILE A 138 24.40 51.27 -24.99
N SER A 139 25.17 50.42 -24.32
CA SER A 139 26.59 50.68 -24.02
C SER A 139 27.49 49.45 -24.20
N THR A 140 28.76 49.69 -24.51
CA THR A 140 29.85 48.71 -24.45
C THR A 140 30.41 48.52 -23.04
N SER A 141 29.83 49.19 -22.04
CA SER A 141 30.18 49.06 -20.62
C SER A 141 30.12 47.61 -20.16
N SER A 142 31.23 47.14 -19.59
CA SER A 142 31.38 45.76 -19.15
C SER A 142 32.09 45.64 -17.81
N MET A 143 31.88 44.51 -17.13
CA MET A 143 32.48 44.18 -15.85
C MET A 143 32.80 42.68 -15.71
N GLN A 144 33.60 42.32 -14.72
CA GLN A 144 33.76 40.95 -14.24
C GLN A 144 33.34 40.88 -12.77
N LEU A 145 32.63 39.84 -12.35
CA LEU A 145 32.29 39.61 -10.96
C LEU A 145 33.40 38.83 -10.26
N VAL A 146 33.76 39.26 -9.05
CA VAL A 146 34.76 38.60 -8.20
C VAL A 146 34.18 38.43 -6.80
N PHE A 147 34.28 37.21 -6.27
CA PHE A 147 33.92 36.92 -4.88
C PHE A 147 35.11 37.23 -3.96
N VAL A 148 34.84 37.93 -2.87
CA VAL A 148 35.86 38.34 -1.90
C VAL A 148 35.41 37.89 -0.52
N ASP A 149 36.24 37.08 0.15
CA ASP A 149 36.02 36.72 1.55
C ASP A 149 36.54 37.86 2.43
N VAL A 150 35.62 38.51 3.16
CA VAL A 150 35.89 39.67 4.01
C VAL A 150 36.19 39.22 5.43
N TYR A 151 37.25 39.76 6.03
CA TYR A 151 37.69 39.39 7.38
C TYR A 151 37.66 40.57 8.38
N GLU A 152 37.83 41.82 7.94
CA GLU A 152 37.82 42.98 8.85
C GLU A 152 37.26 44.27 8.22
N LYS A 153 36.76 45.18 9.06
CA LYS A 153 36.46 46.58 8.68
C LYS A 153 37.71 47.41 8.95
N ALA A 154 38.44 47.77 7.90
CA ALA A 154 39.73 48.46 7.97
C ALA A 154 39.61 49.99 8.11
N SER A 155 38.44 50.58 7.83
CA SER A 155 38.16 52.00 8.08
C SER A 155 36.67 52.27 8.32
N ASN A 156 36.34 53.33 9.04
CA ASN A 156 34.97 53.69 9.40
C ASN A 156 34.32 54.55 8.30
N ASP A 157 34.13 53.94 7.12
CA ASP A 157 33.34 54.55 6.04
C ASP A 157 31.84 54.25 6.27
N ASP A 158 31.01 55.29 6.19
CA ASP A 158 29.56 55.22 6.42
C ASP A 158 28.79 54.84 5.15
N ARG A 159 29.48 54.68 4.00
CA ARG A 159 28.86 54.32 2.72
C ARG A 159 28.56 52.82 2.57
N ALA A 160 29.09 51.99 3.46
CA ALA A 160 28.91 50.54 3.42
C ALA A 160 27.66 50.11 4.22
N GLU A 161 26.82 49.29 3.61
CA GLU A 161 25.72 48.59 4.30
C GLU A 161 25.99 47.08 4.28
N VAL A 162 25.63 46.38 5.36
CA VAL A 162 25.87 44.94 5.53
C VAL A 162 24.53 44.23 5.62
N LEU A 163 24.25 43.36 4.65
CA LEU A 163 22.94 42.69 4.51
C LEU A 163 23.07 41.17 4.66
N PRO A 164 22.20 40.48 5.41
CA PRO A 164 22.25 39.03 5.56
C PRO A 164 21.92 38.28 4.27
N ILE A 165 22.75 37.33 3.84
CA ILE A 165 22.51 36.53 2.61
C ILE A 165 21.28 35.60 2.76
N GLY A 166 20.98 35.18 3.99
CA GLY A 166 19.83 34.36 4.33
C GLY A 166 18.50 34.99 3.93
N THR A 167 18.36 36.31 4.09
CA THR A 167 17.13 37.08 3.85
C THR A 167 17.32 38.23 2.85
N LEU A 168 18.43 38.24 2.10
CA LEU A 168 18.83 39.34 1.22
C LEU A 168 17.73 39.87 0.30
N ALA A 169 16.98 38.98 -0.36
CA ALA A 169 15.91 39.40 -1.27
C ALA A 169 14.74 40.07 -0.53
N ALA A 170 14.42 39.64 0.69
CA ALA A 170 13.39 40.26 1.53
C ALA A 170 13.86 41.64 2.03
N GLU A 171 15.11 41.74 2.46
CA GLU A 171 15.71 43.02 2.90
C GLU A 171 15.74 44.04 1.76
N LEU A 172 16.19 43.65 0.56
CA LEU A 172 16.24 44.54 -0.60
C LEU A 172 14.84 45.04 -1.02
N ARG A 173 13.81 44.17 -0.99
CA ARG A 173 12.42 44.60 -1.26
C ARG A 173 11.89 45.59 -0.23
N ASN A 174 12.35 45.49 1.02
CA ASN A 174 11.97 46.44 2.07
C ASN A 174 12.65 47.79 1.86
N LEU A 175 13.94 47.77 1.50
CA LEU A 175 14.76 48.96 1.26
C LEU A 175 14.42 49.68 -0.05
N GLU A 176 13.89 48.99 -1.06
CA GLU A 176 13.46 49.56 -2.35
C GLU A 176 12.47 50.73 -2.18
N ARG A 177 11.71 50.74 -1.08
CA ARG A 177 10.79 51.83 -0.74
C ARG A 177 11.48 53.18 -0.49
N HIS A 178 12.77 53.16 -0.14
CA HIS A 178 13.51 54.34 0.30
C HIS A 178 14.79 54.59 -0.51
N VAL A 179 15.34 53.56 -1.15
CA VAL A 179 16.60 53.61 -1.92
C VAL A 179 16.44 52.77 -3.18
N ALA A 180 16.97 53.22 -4.32
CA ALA A 180 16.97 52.39 -5.53
C ALA A 180 17.89 51.17 -5.34
N VAL A 181 17.58 50.04 -5.96
CA VAL A 181 18.42 48.84 -5.89
C VAL A 181 18.98 48.54 -7.27
N ASP A 182 20.31 48.37 -7.36
CA ASP A 182 20.96 47.98 -8.62
C ASP A 182 20.48 46.61 -9.12
N ALA A 183 20.31 46.51 -10.44
CA ALA A 183 19.78 45.30 -11.08
C ALA A 183 20.68 44.08 -10.85
N THR A 184 22.01 44.24 -10.79
CA THR A 184 22.95 43.14 -10.54
C THR A 184 22.81 42.62 -9.12
N LEU A 185 22.68 43.53 -8.14
CA LEU A 185 22.46 43.19 -6.74
C LEU A 185 21.13 42.45 -6.54
N PHE A 186 20.05 42.92 -7.16
CA PHE A 186 18.74 42.27 -7.04
C PHE A 186 18.68 40.92 -7.79
N ALA A 187 19.34 40.81 -8.94
CA ALA A 187 19.47 39.55 -9.67
C ALA A 187 20.23 38.50 -8.86
N LEU A 188 21.30 38.88 -8.14
CA LEU A 188 22.01 38.01 -7.21
C LEU A 188 21.07 37.48 -6.11
N ALA A 189 20.31 38.38 -5.47
CA ALA A 189 19.35 38.01 -4.43
C ALA A 189 18.26 37.04 -4.93
N THR A 190 17.72 37.31 -6.12
CA THR A 190 16.71 36.44 -6.77
C THR A 190 17.30 35.07 -7.12
N GLY A 191 18.54 35.02 -7.61
CA GLY A 191 19.25 33.78 -7.90
C GLY A 191 19.45 32.92 -6.64
N LEU A 192 19.73 33.54 -5.49
CA LEU A 192 19.85 32.87 -4.21
C LEU A 192 18.51 32.28 -3.72
N GLU A 193 17.38 33.00 -3.87
CA GLU A 193 16.04 32.48 -3.57
C GLU A 193 15.69 31.28 -4.47
N LEU A 194 15.94 31.39 -5.77
CA LEU A 194 15.70 30.30 -6.73
C LEU A 194 16.53 29.06 -6.37
N GLY A 195 17.79 29.24 -5.97
CA GLY A 195 18.66 28.18 -5.49
C GLY A 195 18.09 27.44 -4.27
N LYS A 196 17.52 28.15 -3.30
CA LYS A 196 16.86 27.56 -2.12
C LYS A 196 15.63 26.72 -2.51
N THR A 197 14.82 27.21 -3.44
CA THR A 197 13.63 26.50 -3.95
C THR A 197 14.00 25.25 -4.76
N LEU A 198 15.07 25.30 -5.55
CA LEU A 198 15.56 24.14 -6.31
C LEU A 198 16.20 23.09 -5.40
N ALA A 199 16.90 23.51 -4.34
CA ALA A 199 17.50 22.60 -3.35
C ALA A 199 16.43 21.80 -2.58
N THR A 200 15.33 22.44 -2.17
CA THR A 200 14.18 21.80 -1.50
C THR A 200 13.40 20.86 -2.44
N THR A 201 13.38 21.15 -3.74
CA THR A 201 12.74 20.29 -4.76
C THR A 201 13.60 19.05 -5.10
N ARG A 202 14.93 19.13 -4.95
CA ARG A 202 15.86 18.03 -5.22
C ARG A 202 15.95 17.01 -4.06
N THR A 203 15.75 17.45 -2.82
CA THR A 203 15.67 16.57 -1.63
C THR A 203 14.37 15.77 -1.59
N THR A 204 13.24 16.35 -2.01
CA THR A 204 11.92 15.69 -2.04
C THR A 204 11.80 14.57 -3.08
N ARG A 205 12.51 14.64 -4.22
CA ARG A 205 12.51 13.56 -5.24
C ARG A 205 13.31 12.31 -4.82
N LYS A 206 14.48 12.46 -4.18
CA LYS A 206 15.27 11.31 -3.63
C LYS A 206 14.58 10.67 -2.42
N HIS A 207 13.89 11.45 -1.58
CA HIS A 207 13.16 10.93 -0.42
C HIS A 207 11.89 10.15 -0.82
N LYS A 208 11.12 10.61 -1.82
CA LYS A 208 9.89 9.92 -2.27
C LYS A 208 10.14 8.55 -2.89
N TRP A 209 11.21 8.37 -3.66
CA TRP A 209 11.56 7.07 -4.25
C TRP A 209 12.06 6.06 -3.20
N ARG A 210 12.95 6.49 -2.29
CA ARG A 210 13.43 5.65 -1.18
C ARG A 210 12.37 5.42 -0.09
N ALA A 211 11.41 6.32 0.09
CA ALA A 211 10.29 6.13 1.02
C ALA A 211 9.20 5.23 0.43
N ARG A 212 8.96 5.23 -0.88
CA ARG A 212 8.02 4.30 -1.52
C ARG A 212 8.57 2.87 -1.50
N ALA A 213 9.84 2.69 -1.87
CA ALA A 213 10.52 1.39 -1.77
C ALA A 213 10.63 0.88 -0.33
N ARG A 214 10.99 1.75 0.63
CA ARG A 214 11.02 1.38 2.06
C ARG A 214 9.62 1.19 2.66
N ARG A 215 8.56 1.87 2.19
CA ARG A 215 7.18 1.59 2.62
C ARG A 215 6.66 0.28 2.05
N THR A 216 6.97 -0.09 0.80
CA THR A 216 6.61 -1.42 0.29
C THR A 216 7.46 -2.53 0.92
N CYS A 217 8.75 -2.32 1.15
CA CYS A 217 9.59 -3.30 1.88
C CYS A 217 9.24 -3.35 3.37
N ALA A 218 8.91 -2.23 4.02
CA ALA A 218 8.46 -2.23 5.41
C ALA A 218 7.04 -2.76 5.54
N LEU A 219 6.09 -2.48 4.62
CA LEU A 219 4.78 -3.14 4.60
C LEU A 219 4.93 -4.63 4.31
N LEU A 220 5.79 -5.07 3.41
CA LEU A 220 6.00 -6.50 3.16
C LEU A 220 6.75 -7.18 4.32
N ALA A 221 7.69 -6.49 4.97
CA ALA A 221 8.37 -6.99 6.17
C ALA A 221 7.42 -7.02 7.37
N ASP A 222 6.64 -5.98 7.61
CA ASP A 222 5.67 -5.84 8.70
C ASP A 222 4.43 -6.74 8.48
N VAL A 223 4.04 -6.99 7.22
CA VAL A 223 3.09 -8.05 6.85
C VAL A 223 3.72 -9.42 7.08
N ALA A 224 5.00 -9.65 6.73
CA ALA A 224 5.67 -10.94 7.00
C ALA A 224 5.93 -11.21 8.49
N THR A 225 6.13 -10.17 9.33
CA THR A 225 6.22 -10.27 10.80
C THR A 225 4.88 -10.08 11.52
N SER A 226 3.80 -9.79 10.80
CA SER A 226 2.47 -9.71 11.40
C SER A 226 2.10 -11.09 11.92
N ARG A 227 1.71 -11.15 13.21
CA ARG A 227 1.14 -12.34 13.85
C ARG A 227 0.13 -13.03 12.94
N HIS A 228 -0.68 -12.29 12.18
CA HIS A 228 -1.67 -12.84 11.25
C HIS A 228 -1.07 -13.60 10.06
N VAL A 229 0.00 -13.11 9.46
CA VAL A 229 0.66 -13.81 8.34
C VAL A 229 1.42 -15.01 8.83
N SER A 230 2.12 -14.88 9.96
CA SER A 230 2.74 -16.03 10.63
C SER A 230 1.71 -17.12 10.94
N LEU A 231 0.55 -16.74 11.52
CA LEU A 231 -0.54 -17.69 11.80
C LEU A 231 -1.15 -18.28 10.52
N SER A 232 -1.26 -17.48 9.46
CA SER A 232 -1.80 -17.93 8.16
C SER A 232 -0.86 -18.92 7.47
N VAL A 233 0.44 -18.64 7.48
CA VAL A 233 1.49 -19.55 6.97
C VAL A 233 1.51 -20.81 7.81
N TRP A 234 1.46 -20.69 9.14
CA TRP A 234 1.40 -21.83 10.05
C TRP A 234 0.18 -22.72 9.79
N PHE A 235 -1.01 -22.12 9.64
CA PHE A 235 -2.22 -22.83 9.24
C PHE A 235 -2.05 -23.57 7.91
N LEU A 236 -1.51 -22.89 6.89
CA LEU A 236 -1.30 -23.49 5.57
C LEU A 236 -0.35 -24.68 5.65
N VAL A 237 0.78 -24.54 6.34
CA VAL A 237 1.77 -25.61 6.52
C VAL A 237 1.17 -26.80 7.27
N LEU A 238 0.53 -26.57 8.42
CA LEU A 238 -0.06 -27.64 9.22
C LEU A 238 -1.18 -28.38 8.47
N MET A 239 -2.06 -27.64 7.81
CA MET A 239 -3.15 -28.25 7.04
C MET A 239 -2.62 -29.04 5.85
N CYS A 240 -1.65 -28.49 5.10
CA CYS A 240 -1.07 -29.20 3.96
C CYS A 240 -0.31 -30.45 4.41
N ALA A 241 0.46 -30.37 5.50
CA ALA A 241 1.14 -31.53 6.08
C ALA A 241 0.14 -32.63 6.50
N SER A 242 -0.97 -32.24 7.14
CA SER A 242 -2.04 -33.17 7.49
C SER A 242 -2.65 -33.85 6.25
N ASN A 243 -2.96 -33.08 5.20
CA ASN A 243 -3.50 -33.59 3.94
C ASN A 243 -2.52 -34.52 3.20
N VAL A 244 -1.22 -34.20 3.19
CA VAL A 244 -0.20 -35.05 2.57
C VAL A 244 -0.06 -36.38 3.31
N ILE A 245 -0.08 -36.37 4.64
CA ILE A 245 -0.08 -37.60 5.43
C ILE A 245 -1.36 -38.38 5.14
N GLU A 246 -2.51 -37.72 5.05
CA GLU A 246 -3.78 -38.37 4.69
C GLU A 246 -3.73 -39.03 3.30
N GLU A 247 -3.20 -38.35 2.29
CA GLU A 247 -3.02 -38.94 0.95
C GLU A 247 -2.03 -40.12 0.98
N TYR A 248 -0.97 -40.04 1.80
CA TYR A 248 -0.06 -41.15 2.04
C TYR A 248 -0.77 -42.34 2.71
N LEU A 249 -1.66 -42.09 3.68
CA LEU A 249 -2.45 -43.12 4.35
C LEU A 249 -3.31 -43.91 3.34
N TYR A 250 -3.93 -43.23 2.39
CA TYR A 250 -4.77 -43.89 1.39
C TYR A 250 -3.98 -44.58 0.27
N THR A 251 -2.85 -44.02 -0.16
CA THR A 251 -2.15 -44.49 -1.36
C THR A 251 -1.02 -45.48 -1.07
N LYS A 252 -0.32 -45.33 0.07
CA LYS A 252 0.92 -46.07 0.35
C LYS A 252 0.77 -47.13 1.44
N LEU A 253 -0.29 -47.12 2.25
CA LEU A 253 -0.55 -48.16 3.23
C LEU A 253 -1.42 -49.28 2.63
N PRO A 254 -0.86 -50.48 2.33
CA PRO A 254 -1.65 -51.57 1.75
C PRO A 254 -2.79 -52.02 2.67
N GLY A 255 -3.99 -52.19 2.12
CA GLY A 255 -5.17 -52.67 2.87
C GLY A 255 -5.74 -51.66 3.86
N PHE A 256 -5.44 -50.37 3.72
CA PHE A 256 -6.05 -49.32 4.53
C PHE A 256 -7.42 -48.95 3.96
N ASP A 257 -8.50 -49.29 4.68
CA ASP A 257 -9.89 -49.08 4.23
C ASP A 257 -10.79 -48.51 5.35
N PHE A 258 -10.21 -47.78 6.32
CA PHE A 258 -10.90 -47.32 7.53
C PHE A 258 -11.36 -45.85 7.43
N TYR A 259 -12.12 -45.51 6.40
CA TYR A 259 -12.48 -44.11 6.08
C TYR A 259 -13.47 -43.50 7.07
N TRP A 260 -14.45 -44.28 7.54
CA TRP A 260 -15.42 -43.80 8.53
C TRP A 260 -14.77 -43.62 9.89
N THR A 261 -13.88 -44.53 10.26
CA THR A 261 -13.09 -44.44 11.49
C THR A 261 -12.26 -43.16 11.51
N LEU A 262 -11.61 -42.81 10.39
CA LEU A 262 -10.83 -41.57 10.27
C LEU A 262 -11.72 -40.31 10.30
N ALA A 263 -12.91 -40.36 9.72
CA ALA A 263 -13.92 -39.30 9.88
C ALA A 263 -14.40 -39.15 11.32
N GLY A 264 -14.61 -40.26 12.02
CA GLY A 264 -15.01 -40.27 13.42
C GLY A 264 -13.95 -39.66 14.33
N LEU A 265 -12.67 -39.98 14.09
CA LEU A 265 -11.55 -39.37 14.83
C LEU A 265 -11.51 -37.85 14.66
N GLU A 266 -11.69 -37.33 13.44
CA GLU A 266 -11.73 -35.87 13.20
C GLU A 266 -12.93 -35.21 13.87
N LEU A 267 -14.13 -35.77 13.71
CA LEU A 267 -15.33 -35.22 14.33
C LEU A 267 -15.26 -35.29 15.85
N GLY A 268 -14.65 -36.33 16.42
CA GLY A 268 -14.43 -36.44 17.86
C GLY A 268 -13.45 -35.39 18.39
N VAL A 269 -12.39 -35.10 17.63
CA VAL A 269 -11.47 -34.00 17.95
C VAL A 269 -12.17 -32.64 17.84
N PHE A 270 -13.04 -32.44 16.84
CA PHE A 270 -13.82 -31.20 16.77
C PHE A 270 -14.85 -31.07 17.88
N ALA A 271 -15.57 -32.14 18.19
CA ALA A 271 -16.55 -32.15 19.27
C ALA A 271 -15.89 -31.85 20.62
N SER A 272 -14.75 -32.48 20.92
CA SER A 272 -14.00 -32.22 22.16
C SER A 272 -13.42 -30.80 22.20
N ALA A 273 -12.89 -30.28 21.09
CA ALA A 273 -12.39 -28.91 21.00
C ALA A 273 -13.50 -27.87 21.20
N SER A 274 -14.64 -28.03 20.53
CA SER A 274 -15.80 -27.16 20.68
C SER A 274 -16.38 -27.22 22.09
N LEU A 275 -16.41 -28.41 22.70
CA LEU A 275 -16.84 -28.57 24.09
C LEU A 275 -15.91 -27.86 25.07
N TYR A 276 -14.60 -27.97 24.86
CA TYR A 276 -13.61 -27.27 25.67
C TYR A 276 -13.74 -25.73 25.55
N GLU A 277 -13.95 -25.21 24.34
CA GLU A 277 -14.17 -23.77 24.13
C GLU A 277 -15.48 -23.30 24.78
N ALA A 278 -16.58 -24.04 24.61
CA ALA A 278 -17.88 -23.72 25.21
C ALA A 278 -17.82 -23.74 26.75
N ALA A 279 -17.12 -24.73 27.33
CA ALA A 279 -16.97 -24.85 28.78
C ALA A 279 -16.18 -23.69 29.40
N ARG A 280 -15.26 -23.07 28.66
CA ARG A 280 -14.38 -22.00 29.15
C ARG A 280 -14.97 -20.60 28.98
N ASN A 281 -15.68 -20.35 27.89
CA ASN A 281 -16.07 -18.99 27.49
C ASN A 281 -17.58 -18.73 27.50
N GLU A 282 -18.44 -19.76 27.37
CA GLU A 282 -19.87 -19.57 27.09
C GLU A 282 -20.74 -20.63 27.82
N THR A 283 -20.66 -20.70 29.15
CA THR A 283 -21.38 -21.72 29.94
C THR A 283 -22.92 -21.69 29.79
N HIS A 284 -23.49 -20.56 29.38
CA HIS A 284 -24.92 -20.41 29.09
C HIS A 284 -25.38 -21.25 27.89
N VAL A 285 -24.52 -21.44 26.88
CA VAL A 285 -24.82 -22.17 25.64
C VAL A 285 -25.08 -23.66 25.90
N LEU A 286 -24.50 -24.22 26.96
CA LEU A 286 -24.71 -25.62 27.36
C LEU A 286 -26.10 -25.88 27.98
N ARG A 287 -26.78 -24.83 28.46
CA ARG A 287 -28.02 -24.97 29.25
C ARG A 287 -29.29 -24.65 28.48
N HIS A 288 -29.25 -23.69 27.56
CA HIS A 288 -30.41 -23.26 26.79
C HIS A 288 -30.05 -23.03 25.31
N PRO A 289 -30.24 -24.03 24.43
CA PRO A 289 -30.03 -23.85 23.00
C PRO A 289 -31.09 -22.91 22.40
N ALA A 290 -30.64 -21.98 21.55
CA ALA A 290 -31.48 -20.97 20.92
C ALA A 290 -32.30 -21.55 19.76
N ALA A 291 -31.71 -22.48 19.00
CA ALA A 291 -32.39 -23.20 17.93
C ALA A 291 -32.88 -24.59 18.41
N PRO A 292 -33.95 -25.13 17.82
CA PRO A 292 -34.47 -26.43 18.20
C PRO A 292 -33.45 -27.53 17.89
N VAL A 293 -33.31 -28.48 18.84
CA VAL A 293 -32.26 -29.52 18.82
C VAL A 293 -32.27 -30.38 17.54
N TYR A 294 -33.45 -30.61 16.93
CA TYR A 294 -33.55 -31.39 15.69
C TYR A 294 -32.78 -30.73 14.52
N LEU A 295 -32.70 -29.39 14.50
CA LEU A 295 -32.00 -28.65 13.45
C LEU A 295 -30.48 -28.87 13.56
N TYR A 296 -29.96 -28.90 14.79
CA TYR A 296 -28.57 -29.25 15.06
C TYR A 296 -28.28 -30.73 14.78
N ALA A 297 -29.20 -31.62 15.14
CA ALA A 297 -29.05 -33.05 14.83
C ALA A 297 -28.99 -33.29 13.31
N LEU A 298 -29.83 -32.60 12.53
CA LEU A 298 -29.84 -32.69 11.07
C LEU A 298 -28.57 -32.08 10.45
N THR A 299 -28.10 -30.96 11.01
CA THR A 299 -26.82 -30.33 10.61
C THR A 299 -25.64 -31.27 10.89
N GLY A 300 -25.57 -31.83 12.09
CA GLY A 300 -24.53 -32.77 12.50
C GLY A 300 -24.57 -34.08 11.71
N GLY A 301 -25.76 -34.64 11.47
CA GLY A 301 -25.94 -35.81 10.62
C GLY A 301 -25.45 -35.56 9.19
N SER A 302 -25.81 -34.43 8.59
CA SER A 302 -25.33 -34.04 7.26
C SER A 302 -23.81 -33.84 7.23
N MET A 303 -23.23 -33.30 8.30
CA MET A 303 -21.79 -33.18 8.49
C MET A 303 -21.09 -34.54 8.58
N ALA A 304 -21.67 -35.49 9.31
CA ALA A 304 -21.18 -36.86 9.43
C ALA A 304 -21.09 -37.56 8.07
N PHE A 305 -22.19 -37.57 7.31
CA PHE A 305 -22.23 -38.19 6.00
C PHE A 305 -21.29 -37.51 5.00
N SER A 306 -21.27 -36.17 4.95
CA SER A 306 -20.36 -35.46 4.06
C SER A 306 -18.90 -35.79 4.40
N GLN A 307 -18.44 -35.66 5.66
CA GLN A 307 -17.04 -35.95 5.98
C GLN A 307 -16.61 -37.38 5.65
N SER A 308 -17.47 -38.36 5.87
CA SER A 308 -17.18 -39.77 5.59
C SER A 308 -17.17 -40.08 4.09
N LEU A 309 -18.22 -39.69 3.35
CA LEU A 309 -18.32 -39.97 1.90
C LEU A 309 -17.19 -39.30 1.11
N GLY A 310 -16.76 -38.11 1.53
CA GLY A 310 -15.63 -37.39 0.92
C GLY A 310 -14.28 -38.06 1.13
N LYS A 311 -14.15 -38.96 2.12
CA LYS A 311 -12.97 -39.81 2.33
C LYS A 311 -13.07 -41.11 1.56
N VAL A 312 -14.24 -41.76 1.59
CA VAL A 312 -14.51 -42.96 0.79
C VAL A 312 -14.29 -42.70 -0.71
N ALA A 313 -14.60 -41.49 -1.19
CA ALA A 313 -14.33 -41.09 -2.56
C ALA A 313 -12.84 -41.22 -2.94
N ASN A 314 -11.91 -40.93 -2.01
CA ASN A 314 -10.47 -41.01 -2.26
C ASN A 314 -9.96 -42.44 -2.53
N LYS A 315 -10.78 -43.47 -2.26
CA LYS A 315 -10.50 -44.85 -2.68
C LYS A 315 -10.60 -45.06 -4.20
N TYR A 316 -11.49 -44.29 -4.84
CA TYR A 316 -11.92 -44.51 -6.23
C TYR A 316 -11.52 -43.38 -7.18
N VAL A 317 -11.14 -42.23 -6.63
CA VAL A 317 -10.58 -41.11 -7.37
C VAL A 317 -9.36 -40.60 -6.61
N ASN A 318 -8.39 -40.06 -7.35
CA ASN A 318 -7.22 -39.49 -6.71
C ASN A 318 -7.59 -38.29 -5.80
N PHE A 319 -6.72 -37.99 -4.84
CA PHE A 319 -6.97 -36.98 -3.81
C PHE A 319 -7.13 -35.56 -4.39
N ALA A 320 -6.38 -35.21 -5.44
CA ALA A 320 -6.47 -33.91 -6.10
C ALA A 320 -7.84 -33.68 -6.77
N VAL A 321 -8.32 -34.65 -7.56
CA VAL A 321 -9.64 -34.61 -8.21
C VAL A 321 -10.73 -34.52 -7.15
N SER A 322 -10.64 -35.34 -6.10
CA SER A 322 -11.54 -35.26 -4.95
C SER A 322 -11.55 -33.86 -4.31
N THR A 323 -10.38 -33.25 -4.12
CA THR A 323 -10.25 -31.88 -3.57
C THR A 323 -10.92 -30.84 -4.46
N ILE A 324 -10.83 -30.98 -5.78
CA ILE A 324 -11.48 -30.07 -6.74
C ILE A 324 -13.00 -30.25 -6.72
N PHE A 325 -13.49 -31.50 -6.67
CA PHE A 325 -14.93 -31.77 -6.48
C PHE A 325 -15.44 -31.11 -5.20
N LYS A 326 -14.70 -31.21 -4.09
CA LYS A 326 -15.05 -30.54 -2.81
C LYS A 326 -15.16 -29.02 -2.95
N CYS A 327 -14.43 -28.41 -3.89
CA CYS A 327 -14.53 -26.98 -4.20
C CYS A 327 -15.78 -26.64 -5.03
N ALA A 328 -16.30 -27.57 -5.82
CA ALA A 328 -17.50 -27.40 -6.64
C ALA A 328 -18.82 -27.35 -5.84
N LYS A 329 -18.77 -27.39 -4.50
CA LYS A 329 -19.95 -27.31 -3.63
C LYS A 329 -20.73 -26.01 -3.77
N VAL A 330 -20.11 -24.97 -4.35
CA VAL A 330 -20.72 -23.65 -4.53
C VAL A 330 -22.03 -23.76 -5.31
N VAL A 331 -22.10 -24.57 -6.38
CA VAL A 331 -23.32 -24.70 -7.19
C VAL A 331 -24.50 -25.29 -6.39
N PRO A 332 -24.40 -26.47 -5.75
CA PRO A 332 -25.52 -26.99 -4.97
C PRO A 332 -25.85 -26.12 -3.76
N THR A 333 -24.86 -25.48 -3.10
CA THR A 333 -25.15 -24.52 -2.02
C THR A 333 -25.96 -23.32 -2.48
N MET A 334 -25.71 -22.80 -3.70
CA MET A 334 -26.47 -21.68 -4.23
C MET A 334 -27.90 -22.09 -4.56
N LEU A 335 -28.10 -23.24 -5.20
CA LEU A 335 -29.43 -23.76 -5.52
C LEU A 335 -30.27 -23.97 -4.25
N LEU A 336 -29.70 -24.65 -3.24
CA LEU A 336 -30.35 -24.82 -1.94
C LEU A 336 -30.56 -23.48 -1.22
N GLY A 337 -29.67 -22.51 -1.37
CA GLY A 337 -29.85 -21.17 -0.80
C GLY A 337 -31.01 -20.40 -1.44
N VAL A 338 -31.27 -20.58 -2.74
CA VAL A 338 -32.48 -20.03 -3.39
C VAL A 338 -33.73 -20.72 -2.81
N VAL A 339 -33.74 -22.05 -2.80
CA VAL A 339 -34.93 -22.85 -2.45
C VAL A 339 -35.27 -22.77 -0.96
N CYS A 340 -34.28 -22.94 -0.08
CA CYS A 340 -34.48 -23.03 1.37
C CYS A 340 -34.47 -21.67 2.07
N LEU A 341 -33.74 -20.68 1.54
CA LEU A 341 -33.51 -19.39 2.23
C LEU A 341 -34.00 -18.17 1.42
N GLY A 342 -34.53 -18.37 0.22
CA GLY A 342 -35.02 -17.30 -0.65
C GLY A 342 -33.95 -16.33 -1.13
N ARG A 343 -32.68 -16.77 -1.23
CA ARG A 343 -31.56 -15.87 -1.59
C ARG A 343 -31.50 -15.60 -3.09
N ALA A 344 -31.12 -14.37 -3.44
CA ALA A 344 -30.78 -13.98 -4.81
C ALA A 344 -29.26 -13.87 -4.98
N TYR A 345 -28.74 -14.34 -6.11
CA TYR A 345 -27.31 -14.37 -6.40
C TYR A 345 -26.99 -13.52 -7.64
N GLY A 346 -25.85 -12.86 -7.63
CA GLY A 346 -25.40 -12.02 -8.74
C GLY A 346 -24.83 -12.85 -9.90
N ALA A 347 -24.82 -12.28 -11.11
CA ALA A 347 -24.28 -12.95 -12.30
C ALA A 347 -22.79 -13.33 -12.16
N GLU A 348 -21.97 -12.52 -11.48
CA GLU A 348 -20.56 -12.84 -11.21
C GLU A 348 -20.41 -14.08 -10.32
N GLU A 349 -21.31 -14.29 -9.36
CA GLU A 349 -21.26 -15.43 -8.43
C GLU A 349 -21.66 -16.71 -9.16
N VAL A 350 -22.75 -16.66 -9.94
CA VAL A 350 -23.19 -17.78 -10.78
C VAL A 350 -22.10 -18.15 -11.80
N GLY A 351 -21.49 -17.15 -12.45
CA GLY A 351 -20.39 -17.39 -13.39
C GLY A 351 -19.19 -18.09 -12.74
N SER A 352 -18.81 -17.68 -11.53
CA SER A 352 -17.74 -18.36 -10.78
C SER A 352 -18.09 -19.81 -10.43
N ALA A 353 -19.34 -20.06 -10.02
CA ALA A 353 -19.79 -21.38 -9.65
C ALA A 353 -19.80 -22.35 -10.85
N LEU A 354 -20.25 -21.87 -12.02
CA LEU A 354 -20.20 -22.63 -13.28
C LEU A 354 -18.76 -22.94 -13.71
N SER A 355 -17.84 -21.97 -13.57
CA SER A 355 -16.41 -22.18 -13.85
C SER A 355 -15.80 -23.24 -12.93
N MET A 356 -16.17 -23.27 -11.64
CA MET A 356 -15.73 -24.30 -10.70
C MET A 356 -16.23 -25.70 -11.11
N SER A 357 -17.50 -25.82 -11.49
CA SER A 357 -18.05 -27.09 -11.97
C SER A 357 -17.41 -27.56 -13.27
N ALA A 358 -17.11 -26.64 -14.20
CA ALA A 358 -16.35 -26.96 -15.41
C ALA A 358 -14.95 -27.49 -15.07
N SER A 359 -14.25 -26.84 -14.13
CA SER A 359 -12.94 -27.31 -13.65
C SER A 359 -13.00 -28.74 -13.11
N ALA A 360 -13.94 -29.03 -12.20
CA ALA A 360 -14.10 -30.38 -11.64
C ALA A 360 -14.39 -31.44 -12.72
N THR A 361 -15.19 -31.09 -13.72
CA THR A 361 -15.50 -31.98 -14.85
C THR A 361 -14.26 -32.30 -15.68
N PHE A 362 -13.49 -31.30 -16.07
CA PHE A 362 -12.25 -31.51 -16.84
C PHE A 362 -11.19 -32.28 -16.05
N PHE A 363 -11.06 -32.03 -14.75
CA PHE A 363 -10.18 -32.82 -13.89
C PHE A 363 -10.63 -34.28 -13.74
N ALA A 364 -11.94 -34.53 -13.68
CA ALA A 364 -12.49 -35.87 -13.66
C ALA A 364 -12.23 -36.62 -14.98
N LEU A 365 -12.43 -35.94 -16.12
CA LEU A 365 -12.12 -36.49 -17.45
C LEU A 365 -10.63 -36.77 -17.61
N GLY A 366 -9.76 -35.85 -17.18
CA GLY A 366 -8.31 -36.06 -17.20
C GLY A 366 -7.87 -37.24 -16.34
N ALA A 367 -8.54 -37.49 -15.22
CA ALA A 367 -8.30 -38.69 -14.42
C ALA A 367 -8.87 -39.95 -15.06
N ALA A 368 -10.01 -39.89 -15.73
CA ALA A 368 -10.55 -41.01 -16.47
C ALA A 368 -9.64 -41.46 -17.63
N ASP A 369 -8.96 -40.52 -18.28
CA ASP A 369 -8.04 -40.79 -19.39
C ASP A 369 -6.74 -41.46 -18.95
N VAL A 370 -6.30 -41.20 -17.71
CA VAL A 370 -4.92 -41.43 -17.29
C VAL A 370 -4.78 -42.35 -16.07
N ASP A 371 -5.70 -42.30 -15.12
CA ASP A 371 -5.59 -43.04 -13.87
C ASP A 371 -6.32 -44.40 -13.95
N VAL A 372 -5.56 -45.48 -13.78
CA VAL A 372 -6.07 -46.86 -13.73
C VAL A 372 -7.04 -47.09 -12.56
N SER A 373 -6.93 -46.32 -11.48
CA SER A 373 -7.79 -46.42 -10.30
C SER A 373 -9.10 -45.63 -10.41
N PHE A 374 -9.29 -44.84 -11.48
CA PHE A 374 -10.46 -44.01 -11.64
C PHE A 374 -11.73 -44.86 -11.81
N ASN A 375 -12.70 -44.65 -10.93
CA ASN A 375 -14.00 -45.31 -11.00
C ASN A 375 -15.14 -44.29 -10.84
N ALA A 376 -16.17 -44.41 -11.67
CA ALA A 376 -17.37 -43.56 -11.61
C ALA A 376 -18.03 -43.55 -10.23
N ARG A 377 -17.87 -44.61 -9.42
CA ARG A 377 -18.30 -44.66 -8.02
C ARG A 377 -17.69 -43.55 -7.16
N GLY A 378 -16.42 -43.18 -7.40
CA GLY A 378 -15.78 -42.07 -6.68
C GLY A 378 -16.41 -40.71 -7.01
N VAL A 379 -16.77 -40.50 -8.27
CA VAL A 379 -17.54 -39.32 -8.70
C VAL A 379 -18.92 -39.30 -8.05
N ALA A 380 -19.59 -40.44 -7.95
CA ALA A 380 -20.88 -40.56 -7.25
C ALA A 380 -20.76 -40.21 -5.75
N TYR A 381 -19.77 -40.77 -5.04
CA TYR A 381 -19.51 -40.43 -3.64
C TYR A 381 -19.22 -38.94 -3.44
N ASN A 382 -18.41 -38.34 -4.32
CA ASN A 382 -18.17 -36.90 -4.30
C ASN A 382 -19.43 -36.08 -4.59
N THR A 383 -20.33 -36.56 -5.45
CA THR A 383 -21.60 -35.86 -5.71
C THR A 383 -22.50 -35.89 -4.47
N PHE A 384 -22.65 -37.04 -3.81
CA PHE A 384 -23.39 -37.13 -2.54
C PHE A 384 -22.75 -36.30 -1.43
N TYR A 385 -21.40 -36.32 -1.34
CA TYR A 385 -20.65 -35.43 -0.46
C TYR A 385 -21.08 -33.97 -0.63
N LEU A 386 -21.14 -33.48 -1.88
CA LEU A 386 -21.49 -32.09 -2.17
C LEU A 386 -22.92 -31.76 -1.76
N LEU A 387 -23.86 -32.70 -1.95
CA LEU A 387 -25.26 -32.51 -1.54
C LEU A 387 -25.38 -32.41 -0.01
N PHE A 388 -24.84 -33.38 0.74
CA PHE A 388 -24.89 -33.36 2.21
C PHE A 388 -24.16 -32.16 2.79
N GLN A 389 -23.02 -31.78 2.22
CA GLN A 389 -22.30 -30.60 2.68
C GLN A 389 -23.05 -29.30 2.37
N SER A 390 -23.75 -29.23 1.24
CA SER A 390 -24.55 -28.05 0.89
C SER A 390 -25.76 -27.91 1.79
N PHE A 391 -26.39 -29.04 2.13
CA PHE A 391 -27.49 -29.09 3.07
C PHE A 391 -27.04 -28.70 4.48
N GLN A 392 -25.90 -29.21 4.95
CA GLN A 392 -25.28 -28.79 6.21
C GLN A 392 -25.13 -27.27 6.29
N VAL A 393 -24.57 -26.64 5.25
CA VAL A 393 -24.35 -25.19 5.24
C VAL A 393 -25.67 -24.41 5.26
N CYS A 394 -26.71 -24.85 4.53
CA CYS A 394 -28.02 -24.20 4.56
C CYS A 394 -28.73 -24.35 5.91
N LEU A 395 -28.70 -25.54 6.50
CA LEU A 395 -29.30 -25.76 7.83
C LEU A 395 -28.58 -24.96 8.91
N GLN A 396 -27.25 -24.87 8.81
CA GLN A 396 -26.47 -24.03 9.71
C GLN A 396 -26.81 -22.55 9.54
N ASP A 397 -26.95 -22.06 8.31
CA ASP A 397 -27.36 -20.68 8.04
C ASP A 397 -28.79 -20.39 8.54
N HIS A 398 -29.72 -21.33 8.39
CA HIS A 398 -31.08 -21.27 8.96
C HIS A 398 -31.02 -21.15 10.50
N ALA A 399 -30.25 -22.00 11.17
CA ALA A 399 -30.08 -21.94 12.64
C ALA A 399 -29.52 -20.59 13.10
N LEU A 400 -28.53 -20.05 12.39
CA LEU A 400 -27.90 -18.77 12.73
C LEU A 400 -28.82 -17.57 12.42
N ARG A 401 -29.60 -17.61 11.33
CA ARG A 401 -30.40 -16.47 10.86
C ARG A 401 -31.76 -16.38 11.55
N ASP A 402 -32.52 -17.47 11.56
CA ASP A 402 -33.93 -17.42 11.95
C ASP A 402 -34.12 -17.73 13.44
N HIS A 403 -33.17 -18.45 14.05
CA HIS A 403 -33.14 -18.73 15.48
C HIS A 403 -32.07 -17.94 16.24
N GLN A 404 -31.29 -17.09 15.55
CA GLN A 404 -30.23 -16.26 16.15
C GLN A 404 -29.24 -17.07 17.01
N ALA A 405 -28.97 -18.32 16.62
CA ALA A 405 -28.03 -19.18 17.32
C ALA A 405 -26.61 -18.58 17.31
N SER A 406 -25.85 -18.82 18.39
CA SER A 406 -24.42 -18.44 18.41
C SER A 406 -23.62 -19.31 17.43
N VAL A 407 -22.55 -18.77 16.87
CA VAL A 407 -21.61 -19.55 16.03
C VAL A 407 -20.93 -20.64 16.86
N SER A 408 -20.60 -20.34 18.13
CA SER A 408 -20.01 -21.29 19.09
C SER A 408 -20.99 -22.43 19.40
N GLU A 409 -22.26 -22.09 19.64
CA GLU A 409 -23.36 -23.04 19.86
C GLU A 409 -23.56 -23.96 18.66
N SER A 410 -23.68 -23.38 17.47
CA SER A 410 -23.89 -24.10 16.22
C SER A 410 -22.73 -25.08 15.95
N MET A 411 -21.49 -24.66 16.16
CA MET A 411 -20.31 -25.53 16.02
C MET A 411 -20.32 -26.66 17.05
N LEU A 412 -20.62 -26.37 18.32
CA LEU A 412 -20.67 -27.37 19.39
C LEU A 412 -21.67 -28.48 19.08
N TYR A 413 -22.94 -28.13 18.87
CA TYR A 413 -23.98 -29.12 18.68
C TYR A 413 -23.86 -29.86 17.35
N ALA A 414 -23.49 -29.18 16.25
CA ALA A 414 -23.28 -29.85 14.97
C ALA A 414 -22.13 -30.87 15.04
N ASN A 415 -20.99 -30.52 15.66
CA ASN A 415 -19.87 -31.44 15.82
C ASN A 415 -20.22 -32.60 16.76
N PHE A 416 -20.95 -32.34 17.86
CA PHE A 416 -21.37 -33.38 18.80
C PHE A 416 -22.32 -34.39 18.15
N PHE A 417 -23.41 -33.95 17.54
CA PHE A 417 -24.34 -34.84 16.85
C PHE A 417 -23.69 -35.55 15.67
N GLY A 418 -22.82 -34.86 14.92
CA GLY A 418 -22.05 -35.47 13.85
C GLY A 418 -21.13 -36.59 14.35
N PHE A 419 -20.43 -36.38 15.46
CA PHE A 419 -19.61 -37.42 16.08
C PHE A 419 -20.45 -38.62 16.53
N VAL A 420 -21.60 -38.41 17.18
CA VAL A 420 -22.50 -39.49 17.61
C VAL A 420 -22.98 -40.32 16.42
N VAL A 421 -23.37 -39.69 15.31
CA VAL A 421 -23.81 -40.38 14.09
C VAL A 421 -22.68 -41.20 13.49
N VAL A 422 -21.48 -40.62 13.33
CA VAL A 422 -20.35 -41.39 12.79
C VAL A 422 -19.94 -42.53 13.73
N LEU A 423 -19.91 -42.29 15.04
CA LEU A 423 -19.59 -43.32 16.01
C LEU A 423 -20.57 -44.50 15.93
N ALA A 424 -21.87 -44.23 15.81
CA ALA A 424 -22.87 -45.28 15.62
C ALA A 424 -22.63 -46.08 14.33
N VAL A 425 -22.34 -45.42 13.21
CA VAL A 425 -22.05 -46.09 11.93
C VAL A 425 -20.77 -46.93 12.03
N VAL A 426 -19.71 -46.40 12.62
CA VAL A 426 -18.43 -47.10 12.74
C VAL A 426 -18.54 -48.32 13.68
N LEU A 427 -19.30 -48.21 14.77
CA LEU A 427 -19.57 -49.34 15.66
C LEU A 427 -20.43 -50.40 14.97
N ALA A 428 -21.47 -50.00 14.23
CA ALA A 428 -22.34 -50.92 13.50
C ALA A 428 -21.63 -51.65 12.36
N THR A 429 -20.73 -50.97 11.65
CA THR A 429 -19.92 -51.56 10.57
C THR A 429 -18.74 -52.38 11.07
N GLY A 430 -18.38 -52.26 12.36
CA GLY A 430 -17.19 -52.89 12.95
C GLY A 430 -15.86 -52.30 12.48
N GLU A 431 -15.90 -51.20 11.71
CA GLU A 431 -14.72 -50.59 11.07
C GLU A 431 -13.70 -50.10 12.13
N LEU A 432 -14.16 -49.64 13.30
CA LEU A 432 -13.29 -49.21 14.42
C LEU A 432 -12.45 -50.37 14.95
N PHE A 433 -13.07 -51.51 15.22
CA PHE A 433 -12.36 -52.67 15.77
C PHE A 433 -11.38 -53.24 14.76
N ALA A 434 -11.76 -53.25 13.47
CA ALA A 434 -10.88 -53.64 12.38
C ALA A 434 -9.69 -52.67 12.25
N ALA A 435 -9.91 -51.35 12.38
CA ALA A 435 -8.84 -50.36 12.37
C ALA A 435 -7.87 -50.55 13.54
N VAL A 436 -8.38 -50.73 14.76
CA VAL A 436 -7.55 -50.97 15.95
C VAL A 436 -6.71 -52.24 15.78
N ALA A 437 -7.31 -53.34 15.31
CA ALA A 437 -6.59 -54.59 15.05
C ALA A 437 -5.52 -54.43 13.95
N TYR A 438 -5.81 -53.67 12.91
CA TYR A 438 -4.88 -53.37 11.83
C TYR A 438 -3.65 -52.59 12.34
N PHE A 439 -3.89 -51.51 13.09
CA PHE A 439 -2.81 -50.69 13.65
C PHE A 439 -2.00 -51.44 14.72
N ALA A 440 -2.64 -52.29 15.51
CA ALA A 440 -1.95 -53.15 16.47
C ALA A 440 -0.97 -54.13 15.78
N ARG A 441 -1.34 -54.67 14.61
CA ARG A 441 -0.51 -55.63 13.86
C ARG A 441 0.62 -54.98 13.06
N ARG A 442 0.42 -53.75 12.56
CA ARG A 442 1.36 -53.11 11.62
C ARG A 442 2.51 -52.35 12.29
N GLY A 443 2.46 -52.19 13.62
CA GLY A 443 3.51 -51.56 14.41
C GLY A 443 3.30 -50.06 14.67
N LEU A 444 4.14 -49.52 15.58
CA LEU A 444 3.99 -48.17 16.14
C LEU A 444 4.00 -47.04 15.09
N ALA A 445 4.71 -47.22 13.98
CA ALA A 445 4.88 -46.19 12.95
C ALA A 445 3.56 -45.82 12.24
N ALA A 446 2.75 -46.80 11.85
CA ALA A 446 1.47 -46.55 11.17
C ALA A 446 0.46 -45.87 12.11
N THR A 447 0.45 -46.30 13.37
CA THR A 447 -0.36 -45.70 14.44
C THR A 447 0.07 -44.25 14.69
N ALA A 448 1.37 -44.01 14.81
CA ALA A 448 1.94 -42.67 15.01
C ALA A 448 1.56 -41.71 13.87
N LEU A 449 1.53 -42.17 12.61
CA LEU A 449 1.11 -41.34 11.48
C LEU A 449 -0.33 -40.83 11.60
N VAL A 450 -1.28 -41.67 12.03
CA VAL A 450 -2.68 -41.25 12.24
C VAL A 450 -2.79 -40.23 13.37
N PHE A 451 -2.07 -40.43 14.47
CA PHE A 451 -2.04 -39.48 15.59
C PHE A 451 -1.41 -38.14 15.18
N VAL A 452 -0.25 -38.17 14.50
CA VAL A 452 0.43 -36.96 14.01
C VAL A 452 -0.48 -36.20 13.04
N ARG A 453 -1.08 -36.90 12.06
CA ARG A 453 -2.03 -36.29 11.11
C ARG A 453 -3.18 -35.58 11.82
N THR A 454 -3.77 -36.24 12.83
CA THR A 454 -4.90 -35.72 13.60
C THR A 454 -4.49 -34.53 14.48
N ALA A 455 -3.29 -34.58 15.09
CA ALA A 455 -2.74 -33.47 15.86
C ALA A 455 -2.46 -32.24 14.99
N LEU A 456 -1.82 -32.43 13.83
CA LEU A 456 -1.56 -31.35 12.86
C LEU A 456 -2.87 -30.72 12.38
N PHE A 457 -3.88 -31.55 12.10
CA PHE A 457 -5.20 -31.08 11.70
C PHE A 457 -5.87 -30.22 12.77
N TYR A 458 -5.86 -30.69 14.03
CA TYR A 458 -6.39 -29.94 15.16
C TYR A 458 -5.70 -28.58 15.34
N LEU A 459 -4.36 -28.56 15.33
CA LEU A 459 -3.58 -27.33 15.43
C LEU A 459 -3.86 -26.36 14.27
N ALA A 460 -4.06 -26.89 13.07
CA ALA A 460 -4.43 -26.10 11.90
C ALA A 460 -5.82 -25.46 12.12
N VAL A 461 -6.83 -26.24 12.50
CA VAL A 461 -8.18 -25.68 12.71
C VAL A 461 -8.21 -24.65 13.84
N ARG A 462 -7.50 -24.90 14.94
CA ARG A 462 -7.38 -23.92 16.02
C ARG A 462 -6.79 -22.61 15.53
N SER A 463 -5.74 -22.68 14.71
CA SER A 463 -5.11 -21.51 14.09
C SER A 463 -6.08 -20.81 13.13
N TYR A 464 -6.85 -21.54 12.32
CA TYR A 464 -7.86 -20.97 11.42
C TYR A 464 -8.97 -20.24 12.17
N SER A 465 -9.48 -20.82 13.25
CA SER A 465 -10.47 -20.19 14.12
C SER A 465 -9.94 -18.89 14.73
N THR A 466 -8.67 -18.85 15.13
CA THR A 466 -8.01 -17.62 15.60
C THR A 466 -7.89 -16.56 14.49
N ILE A 467 -7.57 -16.93 13.25
CA ILE A 467 -7.54 -16.00 12.10
C ILE A 467 -8.92 -15.37 11.88
N ILE A 468 -9.99 -16.16 11.94
CA ILE A 468 -11.36 -15.66 11.79
C ILE A 468 -11.67 -14.63 12.88
N LYS A 469 -11.32 -14.94 14.14
CA LYS A 469 -11.60 -14.09 15.31
C LYS A 469 -10.80 -12.78 15.26
N GLU A 470 -9.52 -12.82 14.90
CA GLU A 470 -8.65 -11.63 14.97
C GLU A 470 -8.66 -10.77 13.69
N SER A 471 -8.71 -11.38 12.50
CA SER A 471 -8.57 -10.68 11.22
C SER A 471 -9.90 -10.50 10.47
N GLY A 472 -11.00 -10.97 11.04
CA GLY A 472 -12.33 -10.95 10.43
C GLY A 472 -12.49 -11.91 9.24
N GLY A 473 -13.71 -11.96 8.70
CA GLY A 473 -14.09 -12.94 7.67
C GLY A 473 -13.33 -12.83 6.34
N VAL A 474 -12.80 -11.65 6.00
CA VAL A 474 -12.11 -11.41 4.71
C VAL A 474 -10.80 -12.18 4.61
N SER A 475 -10.00 -12.11 5.68
CA SER A 475 -8.73 -12.83 5.78
C SER A 475 -8.97 -14.34 5.76
N ALA A 476 -10.00 -14.81 6.47
CA ALA A 476 -10.36 -16.22 6.50
C ALA A 476 -10.77 -16.78 5.13
N VAL A 477 -11.47 -15.99 4.30
CA VAL A 477 -11.79 -16.37 2.91
C VAL A 477 -10.51 -16.44 2.07
N LEU A 478 -9.64 -15.43 2.16
CA LEU A 478 -8.38 -15.40 1.39
C LEU A 478 -7.48 -16.60 1.73
N VAL A 479 -7.24 -16.83 3.02
CA VAL A 479 -6.44 -17.96 3.53
C VAL A 479 -7.07 -19.29 3.13
N GLY A 480 -8.41 -19.39 3.14
CA GLY A 480 -9.14 -20.56 2.68
C GLY A 480 -8.95 -20.86 1.19
N ILE A 481 -8.96 -19.84 0.32
CA ILE A 481 -8.70 -19.98 -1.11
C ILE A 481 -7.24 -20.39 -1.36
N THR A 482 -6.28 -19.71 -0.72
CA THR A 482 -4.85 -20.03 -0.83
C THR A 482 -4.58 -21.49 -0.46
N ARG A 483 -5.18 -21.97 0.64
CA ARG A 483 -5.10 -23.37 1.07
C ARG A 483 -5.59 -24.34 0.00
N LYS A 484 -6.72 -24.06 -0.66
CA LYS A 484 -7.26 -24.91 -1.74
C LYS A 484 -6.27 -25.00 -2.91
N ILE A 485 -5.74 -23.85 -3.35
CA ILE A 485 -4.77 -23.78 -4.45
C ILE A 485 -3.51 -24.59 -4.11
N VAL A 486 -2.92 -24.31 -2.93
CA VAL A 486 -1.70 -24.99 -2.49
C VAL A 486 -1.91 -26.49 -2.33
N THR A 487 -3.07 -26.93 -1.81
CA THR A 487 -3.38 -28.37 -1.67
C THR A 487 -3.44 -29.08 -3.02
N VAL A 488 -4.09 -28.48 -4.03
CA VAL A 488 -4.16 -29.05 -5.38
C VAL A 488 -2.78 -29.12 -6.03
N LEU A 489 -1.99 -28.04 -5.93
CA LEU A 489 -0.63 -27.99 -6.48
C LEU A 489 0.31 -28.99 -5.80
N LEU A 490 0.26 -29.12 -4.48
CA LEU A 490 1.11 -30.07 -3.74
C LEU A 490 0.73 -31.52 -4.05
N SER A 491 -0.56 -31.84 -4.18
CA SER A 491 -0.99 -33.20 -4.56
C SER A 491 -0.47 -33.56 -5.95
N MET A 492 -0.53 -32.64 -6.91
CA MET A 492 0.04 -32.82 -8.26
C MET A 492 1.58 -32.91 -8.27
N LEU A 493 2.27 -32.21 -7.35
CA LEU A 493 3.73 -32.20 -7.25
C LEU A 493 4.28 -33.46 -6.57
N PHE A 494 3.70 -33.88 -5.46
CA PHE A 494 4.17 -35.05 -4.69
C PHE A 494 3.72 -36.38 -5.30
N TYR A 495 2.59 -36.38 -6.02
CA TYR A 495 2.03 -37.56 -6.68
C TYR A 495 1.85 -37.26 -8.18
N PRO A 496 2.96 -37.14 -8.94
CA PRO A 496 2.93 -36.72 -10.33
C PRO A 496 2.06 -37.68 -11.16
N LYS A 497 1.08 -37.08 -11.85
CA LYS A 497 0.16 -37.78 -12.74
C LYS A 497 0.65 -37.68 -14.18
N PRO A 498 0.42 -38.72 -15.01
CA PRO A 498 0.71 -38.61 -16.43
C PRO A 498 -0.08 -37.47 -17.07
N TYR A 499 0.52 -36.83 -18.07
CA TYR A 499 -0.02 -35.62 -18.68
C TYR A 499 -1.29 -35.90 -19.49
N SER A 500 -2.33 -35.08 -19.29
CA SER A 500 -3.52 -35.02 -20.15
C SER A 500 -3.90 -33.56 -20.42
N HIS A 501 -4.33 -33.27 -21.64
CA HIS A 501 -4.83 -31.94 -22.05
C HIS A 501 -6.02 -31.49 -21.18
N ASN A 502 -6.84 -32.44 -20.70
CA ASN A 502 -7.98 -32.18 -19.84
C ASN A 502 -7.58 -31.56 -18.49
N TYR A 503 -6.41 -31.92 -17.94
CA TYR A 503 -5.90 -31.27 -16.73
C TYR A 503 -5.50 -29.80 -16.95
N VAL A 504 -5.03 -29.45 -18.15
CA VAL A 504 -4.67 -28.06 -18.49
C VAL A 504 -5.92 -27.20 -18.56
N TYR A 505 -6.97 -27.66 -19.26
CA TYR A 505 -8.26 -26.96 -19.32
C TYR A 505 -8.90 -26.86 -17.94
N GLY A 506 -8.89 -27.95 -17.17
CA GLY A 506 -9.38 -27.97 -15.79
C GLY A 506 -8.65 -26.96 -14.91
N GLY A 507 -7.33 -26.85 -15.03
CA GLY A 507 -6.50 -25.87 -14.32
C GLY A 507 -6.81 -24.43 -14.69
N LEU A 508 -7.05 -24.13 -15.97
CA LEU A 508 -7.43 -22.80 -16.42
C LEU A 508 -8.78 -22.36 -15.82
N PHE A 509 -9.80 -23.22 -15.88
CA PHE A 509 -11.11 -22.94 -15.26
C PHE A 509 -11.02 -22.81 -13.74
N LEU A 510 -10.13 -23.57 -13.09
CA LEU A 510 -9.89 -23.48 -11.65
C LEU A 510 -9.35 -22.09 -11.27
N LEU A 511 -8.36 -21.58 -12.01
CA LEU A 511 -7.76 -20.27 -11.79
C LEU A 511 -8.77 -19.15 -11.99
N VAL A 512 -9.59 -19.22 -13.05
CA VAL A 512 -10.67 -18.25 -13.30
C VAL A 512 -11.69 -18.25 -12.16
N SER A 513 -12.08 -19.44 -11.69
CA SER A 513 -13.02 -19.56 -10.58
C SER A 513 -12.49 -18.94 -9.29
N PHE A 514 -11.25 -19.25 -8.91
CA PHE A 514 -10.64 -18.68 -7.70
C PHE A 514 -10.40 -17.17 -7.80
N ALA A 515 -10.03 -16.66 -8.98
CA ALA A 515 -9.91 -15.22 -9.20
C ALA A 515 -11.26 -14.51 -9.02
N CYS A 516 -12.35 -15.11 -9.50
CA CYS A 516 -13.69 -14.54 -9.35
C CYS A 516 -14.21 -14.64 -7.90
N GLU A 517 -13.99 -15.76 -7.21
CA GLU A 517 -14.29 -15.93 -5.78
C GLU A 517 -13.52 -14.90 -4.93
N LEU A 518 -12.25 -14.67 -5.24
CA LEU A 518 -11.43 -13.67 -4.55
C LEU A 518 -11.99 -12.26 -4.77
N LYS A 519 -12.31 -11.90 -6.02
CA LYS A 519 -12.89 -10.60 -6.37
C LYS A 519 -14.21 -10.35 -5.64
N THR A 520 -15.11 -11.33 -5.64
CA THR A 520 -16.42 -11.23 -4.96
C THR A 520 -16.25 -11.19 -3.44
N GLY A 521 -15.35 -11.98 -2.86
CA GLY A 521 -15.01 -11.92 -1.44
C GLY A 521 -14.50 -10.54 -1.00
N LEU A 522 -13.57 -9.95 -1.75
CA LEU A 522 -13.04 -8.60 -1.50
C LEU A 522 -14.10 -7.51 -1.67
N LYS A 523 -15.02 -7.64 -2.64
CA LYS A 523 -16.14 -6.70 -2.80
C LYS A 523 -17.09 -6.74 -1.60
N LYS A 524 -17.48 -7.93 -1.15
CA LYS A 524 -18.36 -8.08 0.03
C LYS A 524 -17.71 -7.54 1.29
N ALA A 525 -16.43 -7.79 1.46
CA ALA A 525 -15.60 -7.22 2.53
C ALA A 525 -15.62 -5.68 2.55
N ALA A 526 -15.33 -5.06 1.39
CA ALA A 526 -15.33 -3.60 1.25
C ALA A 526 -16.72 -3.00 1.50
N ALA A 527 -17.79 -3.67 1.06
CA ALA A 527 -19.16 -3.24 1.31
C ALA A 527 -19.51 -3.29 2.81
N LYS A 528 -19.09 -4.33 3.53
CA LYS A 528 -19.29 -4.45 4.99
C LYS A 528 -18.56 -3.34 5.75
N ALA A 529 -17.30 -3.06 5.39
CA ALA A 529 -16.51 -1.98 6.01
C ALA A 529 -17.16 -0.61 5.82
N ARG A 530 -17.67 -0.30 4.61
CA ARG A 530 -18.39 0.95 4.34
C ARG A 530 -19.69 1.11 5.14
N ARG A 531 -20.39 0.00 5.44
CA ARG A 531 -21.60 0.03 6.26
C ARG A 531 -21.28 0.31 7.72
N GLN A 532 -20.23 -0.31 8.27
CA GLN A 532 -19.79 -0.04 9.64
C GLN A 532 -19.32 1.41 9.82
N ASP A 533 -18.60 1.96 8.85
CA ASP A 533 -18.15 3.36 8.88
C ASP A 533 -19.32 4.35 8.81
N LYS A 534 -20.39 4.00 8.06
CA LYS A 534 -21.65 4.78 8.05
C LYS A 534 -22.37 4.74 9.38
N LEU A 535 -22.55 3.56 9.99
CA LEU A 535 -23.22 3.47 11.30
C LEU A 535 -22.46 4.28 12.37
N SER A 536 -21.13 4.14 12.45
CA SER A 536 -20.34 4.93 13.40
C SER A 536 -20.40 6.44 13.13
N GLY A 537 -20.53 6.85 11.87
CA GLY A 537 -20.74 8.26 11.51
C GLY A 537 -22.12 8.80 11.91
N ASP A 538 -23.17 7.99 11.71
CA ASP A 538 -24.54 8.33 12.10
C ASP A 538 -24.69 8.36 13.63
N ASP A 539 -24.05 7.44 14.36
CA ASP A 539 -23.99 7.43 15.84
C ASP A 539 -23.28 8.69 16.38
N LEU A 540 -22.14 9.08 15.79
CA LEU A 540 -21.45 10.32 16.16
C LEU A 540 -22.31 11.56 15.91
N LYS A 541 -23.10 11.55 14.83
CA LYS A 541 -23.99 12.66 14.48
C LYS A 541 -25.17 12.75 15.45
N ASN A 542 -25.78 11.62 15.80
CA ASN A 542 -26.84 11.54 16.80
C ASN A 542 -26.37 11.97 18.20
N LEU A 543 -25.10 11.75 18.55
CA LEU A 543 -24.46 12.24 19.78
C LEU A 543 -24.16 13.75 19.74
N ALA A 544 -23.88 14.32 18.57
CA ALA A 544 -23.65 15.76 18.40
C ALA A 544 -24.96 16.58 18.36
N ASP A 545 -26.04 15.95 17.88
CA ASP A 545 -27.39 16.55 17.81
C ASP A 545 -28.20 16.33 19.12
N ALA A 546 -27.62 15.67 20.13
CA ALA A 546 -28.29 15.43 21.42
C ALA A 546 -28.27 16.69 22.30
N ASP A 547 -29.45 17.14 22.75
CA ASP A 547 -29.64 18.31 23.60
C ASP A 547 -28.97 18.11 24.98
N PRO A 548 -28.03 18.98 25.42
CA PRO A 548 -27.28 18.81 26.66
C PRO A 548 -28.15 18.86 27.93
N ASP A 549 -29.40 19.34 27.85
CA ASP A 549 -30.32 19.45 28.99
C ASP A 549 -31.44 18.38 29.00
N ALA A 550 -31.37 17.36 28.13
CA ALA A 550 -32.36 16.29 28.11
C ALA A 550 -32.26 15.40 29.38
N PRO A 551 -33.34 15.23 30.16
CA PRO A 551 -33.29 14.45 31.39
C PRO A 551 -33.02 12.97 31.10
N LEU A 552 -32.04 12.41 31.81
CA LEU A 552 -31.70 10.98 31.79
C LEU A 552 -32.88 10.14 32.27
N HIS A 553 -33.72 9.67 31.35
CA HIS A 553 -34.71 8.66 31.65
C HIS A 553 -34.02 7.30 31.78
N HIS A 554 -33.96 6.80 33.02
CA HIS A 554 -33.68 5.41 33.33
C HIS A 554 -34.72 4.52 32.62
N HIS A 555 -34.33 3.83 31.55
CA HIS A 555 -35.12 2.73 31.01
C HIS A 555 -35.06 1.55 31.99
N GLN A 556 -36.13 1.39 32.77
CA GLN A 556 -36.46 0.10 33.40
C GLN A 556 -37.06 -0.85 32.34
N PRO A 557 -36.74 -2.16 32.39
CA PRO A 557 -37.36 -3.14 31.51
C PRO A 557 -38.71 -3.56 32.10
N GLY A 558 -39.81 -3.31 31.39
CA GLY A 558 -41.13 -3.73 31.86
C GLY A 558 -42.16 -3.88 30.76
N GLY A 559 -42.66 -5.11 30.63
CA GLY A 559 -44.08 -5.40 30.32
C GLY A 559 -44.51 -5.28 28.86
N GLY A 560 -45.02 -6.39 28.31
CA GLY A 560 -45.45 -6.49 26.92
C GLY A 560 -46.81 -5.86 26.61
N GLY A 561 -47.13 -5.83 25.31
CA GLY A 561 -48.45 -5.43 24.79
C GLY A 561 -48.37 -5.23 23.27
N GLY A 562 -49.09 -6.05 22.51
CA GLY A 562 -48.92 -6.19 21.06
C GLY A 562 -49.54 -5.11 20.18
N GLY A 563 -49.23 -5.20 18.89
CA GLY A 563 -49.85 -4.45 17.80
C GLY A 563 -49.05 -4.59 16.51
N GLY A 564 -49.62 -5.30 15.53
CA GLY A 564 -48.97 -5.65 14.26
C GLY A 564 -48.82 -4.50 13.26
N GLY A 565 -47.94 -4.70 12.27
CA GLY A 565 -47.79 -3.83 11.09
C GLY A 565 -46.45 -4.09 10.41
N GLY A 566 -46.46 -4.69 9.23
CA GLY A 566 -45.28 -5.24 8.58
C GLY A 566 -44.39 -4.26 7.81
N GLY A 567 -43.27 -4.81 7.32
CA GLY A 567 -42.50 -4.26 6.20
C GLY A 567 -41.10 -3.77 6.56
N GLY A 568 -40.08 -4.61 6.33
CA GLY A 568 -38.67 -4.20 6.31
C GLY A 568 -37.72 -5.20 6.97
N GLY A 569 -37.26 -6.19 6.23
CA GLY A 569 -36.27 -7.16 6.72
C GLY A 569 -34.88 -6.52 6.89
N GLU A 570 -34.53 -6.21 8.13
CA GLU A 570 -33.17 -5.87 8.55
C GLU A 570 -32.28 -7.12 8.62
N PRO A 571 -31.02 -7.10 8.15
CA PRO A 571 -30.02 -8.08 8.52
C PRO A 571 -29.25 -7.61 9.77
N GLY A 572 -29.33 -8.44 10.82
CA GLY A 572 -28.76 -8.23 12.15
C GLY A 572 -27.34 -7.67 12.20
N THR A 573 -27.24 -6.56 12.92
CA THR A 573 -26.04 -5.85 13.31
C THR A 573 -25.31 -6.66 14.39
N TYR A 574 -24.13 -7.20 14.07
CA TYR A 574 -23.20 -7.74 15.06
C TYR A 574 -22.60 -6.57 15.86
N LEU A 575 -23.23 -6.21 16.97
CA LEU A 575 -22.59 -5.44 18.04
C LEU A 575 -21.65 -6.39 18.78
N THR A 576 -20.36 -6.22 18.56
CA THR A 576 -19.30 -6.70 19.45
C THR A 576 -19.58 -6.17 20.85
N THR A 577 -19.89 -7.09 21.76
CA THR A 577 -19.89 -6.87 23.20
C THR A 577 -18.52 -6.36 23.63
N LEU A 578 -18.45 -5.08 24.01
CA LEU A 578 -17.42 -4.55 24.88
C LEU A 578 -17.64 -5.20 26.25
N GLU A 579 -16.95 -6.31 26.50
CA GLU A 579 -16.73 -6.78 27.87
C GLU A 579 -15.81 -5.77 28.57
N CYS A 580 -16.35 -5.14 29.62
CA CYS A 580 -15.60 -4.34 30.56
C CYS A 580 -14.45 -5.17 31.13
N ALA A 581 -13.21 -4.87 30.73
CA ALA A 581 -12.03 -5.27 31.47
C ALA A 581 -11.98 -4.40 32.74
N GLU A 582 -12.46 -4.95 33.86
CA GLU A 582 -11.94 -4.61 35.18
C GLU A 582 -10.43 -4.86 35.18
N ASN A 583 -9.64 -3.81 34.96
CA ASN A 583 -8.38 -3.56 35.65
C ASN A 583 -7.77 -2.25 35.13
N GLY A 584 -7.56 -1.30 36.05
CA GLY A 584 -7.14 0.06 35.77
C GLY A 584 -5.82 0.14 35.00
N SER A 585 -5.89 0.65 33.78
CA SER A 585 -4.78 1.34 33.11
C SER A 585 -5.36 2.24 31.99
N PRO A 586 -4.91 3.49 31.84
CA PRO A 586 -5.53 4.44 30.91
C PRO A 586 -5.19 4.08 29.46
N ILE A 587 -6.24 3.83 28.66
CA ILE A 587 -6.15 3.62 27.21
C ILE A 587 -5.80 4.97 26.56
N GLN A 588 -4.62 5.05 25.93
CA GLN A 588 -4.25 6.19 25.09
C GLN A 588 -5.15 6.24 23.85
N LEU A 589 -5.98 7.30 23.76
CA LEU A 589 -6.79 7.58 22.58
C LEU A 589 -5.90 7.96 21.38
N SER A 590 -6.31 7.48 20.19
CA SER A 590 -5.69 7.86 18.92
C SER A 590 -5.79 9.38 18.66
N PRO A 591 -4.81 10.00 17.98
CA PRO A 591 -4.70 11.45 17.82
C PRO A 591 -5.81 12.11 16.96
N ARG A 592 -6.80 11.34 16.47
CA ARG A 592 -7.97 11.89 15.75
C ARG A 592 -9.11 12.32 16.66
N ILE A 593 -9.12 11.92 17.94
CA ILE A 593 -10.23 12.22 18.88
C ILE A 593 -9.93 13.47 19.74
N ALA A 594 -8.70 13.98 19.74
CA ALA A 594 -8.31 15.17 20.52
C ALA A 594 -8.69 16.52 19.86
N ALA A 595 -9.29 16.53 18.66
CA ALA A 595 -9.61 17.76 17.93
C ALA A 595 -11.10 18.17 18.01
N ALA A 596 -11.91 17.49 18.82
CA ALA A 596 -13.34 17.81 19.00
C ALA A 596 -13.73 17.83 20.49
N ARG A 597 -12.92 18.52 21.30
CA ARG A 597 -13.27 18.93 22.66
C ARG A 597 -12.87 20.37 22.88
#